data_AF-A0A0F8Z2M2-F1
#
_entry.id   AF-A0A0F8Z2M2-F1
#
_cell.length_a   1.000
_cell.length_b   1.000
_cell.length_c   1.000
_cell.angle_alpha   90.00
_cell.angle_beta   90.00
_cell.angle_gamma   90.00
#
_symmetry.space_group_name_H-M   'P 1'
#
loop_
_entity.id
_entity.type
_entity.pdbx_description
1 polymer ?
#
loop_
_entity_poly.entity_id
_entity_poly.type
_entity_poly.pdbx_seq_one_letter_code
_entity_poly.pdbx_strand_id
1 'polypeptide(L)' 'MELDKDGFVFIDGMDRVYKCCVIDNKSWLLKWNNNRKCWTTLHEINSQDRNDYYELLNKNASQALINILSHKGIIK' A
#
# COMPACT_ATOMS: atom_id res chain seq x y z
N MET A 1 0.58 -14.07 -2.88
CA MET A 1 -0.07 -13.22 -3.90
C MET A 1 1.03 -12.70 -4.81
N GLU A 2 0.89 -12.82 -6.13
CA GLU A 2 1.91 -12.32 -7.05
C GLU A 2 1.74 -10.82 -7.27
N LEU A 3 2.85 -10.09 -7.24
CA LEU A 3 2.89 -8.66 -7.55
C LEU A 3 3.05 -8.52 -9.05
N ASP A 4 2.28 -7.64 -9.68
CA ASP A 4 2.40 -7.32 -11.10
C ASP A 4 2.93 -5.89 -11.31
N LYS A 5 2.95 -5.45 -12.58
CA LYS A 5 3.40 -4.11 -12.98
C LYS A 5 2.51 -2.98 -12.43
N ASP A 6 1.23 -3.26 -12.23
CA ASP A 6 0.26 -2.28 -11.75
C ASP A 6 0.36 -2.14 -10.24
N GLY A 7 0.58 -3.27 -9.56
CA GLY A 7 0.91 -3.35 -8.15
C GLY A 7 -0.23 -2.91 -7.25
N PHE A 8 0.11 -2.39 -6.07
CA PHE A 8 -0.87 -1.80 -5.15
C PHE A 8 -0.32 -0.56 -4.46
N VAL A 9 -1.22 0.32 -4.04
CA VAL A 9 -0.93 1.54 -3.30
C VAL A 9 -1.43 1.39 -1.88
N PHE A 10 -0.64 1.81 -0.91
CA PHE A 10 -1.02 1.82 0.50
C PHE A 10 -0.48 3.08 1.18
N ILE A 11 -1.02 3.34 2.38
CA ILE A 11 -0.65 4.48 3.22
C ILE A 11 -0.11 3.92 4.53
N ASP A 12 1.02 4.45 5.02
CA ASP A 12 1.54 4.07 6.34
C ASP A 12 0.79 4.79 7.47
N GLY A 13 1.13 4.50 8.74
CA GLY A 13 0.53 5.15 9.90
C GLY A 13 0.83 6.65 10.04
N MET A 14 1.58 7.24 9.11
CA MET A 14 1.96 8.66 9.07
C MET A 14 1.40 9.37 7.82
N ASP A 15 0.35 8.82 7.21
CA ASP A 15 -0.30 9.32 5.99
C ASP A 15 0.61 9.43 4.76
N ARG A 16 1.70 8.65 4.70
CA ARG A 16 2.60 8.65 3.54
C ARG A 16 2.17 7.59 2.54
N VAL A 17 2.08 7.98 1.28
CA VAL A 17 1.63 7.12 0.18
C VAL A 17 2.80 6.36 -0.44
N TYR A 18 2.68 5.04 -0.51
CA TYR A 18 3.63 4.14 -1.16
C TYR A 18 2.94 3.29 -2.22
N LYS A 19 3.74 2.80 -3.16
CA LYS A 19 3.34 1.83 -4.17
C LYS A 19 4.32 0.66 -4.16
N CYS A 20 3.80 -0.56 -4.12
CA CYS A 20 4.56 -1.77 -4.42
C CYS A 20 4.22 -2.20 -5.84
N CYS A 21 5.21 -2.37 -6.73
CA CYS A 21 4.99 -2.95 -8.05
C CYS A 21 6.24 -3.65 -8.60
N VAL A 22 6.06 -4.37 -9.70
CA VAL A 22 7.18 -4.97 -10.44
C VAL A 22 7.73 -3.98 -11.46
N ILE A 23 9.05 -3.77 -11.43
CA ILE A 23 9.83 -2.99 -12.40
C ILE A 23 11.01 -3.87 -12.81
N ASP A 24 11.20 -4.09 -14.12
CA ASP A 24 12.28 -4.93 -14.68
C ASP A 24 12.38 -6.32 -14.00
N ASN A 25 11.24 -6.99 -13.85
CA ASN A 25 11.09 -8.31 -13.18
C ASN A 25 11.50 -8.34 -11.70
N LYS A 26 11.69 -7.19 -11.06
CA LYS A 26 11.99 -7.07 -9.64
C LYS A 26 10.88 -6.35 -8.92
N SER A 27 10.61 -6.74 -7.68
CA SER A 27 9.61 -6.06 -6.85
C SER A 27 10.24 -4.84 -6.20
N TRP A 28 9.58 -3.68 -6.29
CA TRP A 28 10.08 -2.42 -5.75
C TRP A 28 9.07 -1.75 -4.84
N LEU A 29 9.59 -1.10 -3.79
CA LEU A 29 8.85 -0.10 -3.03
C LEU A 29 9.12 1.29 -3.62
N LEU A 30 8.06 2.01 -3.91
CA LEU A 30 8.08 3.38 -4.39
C LEU A 30 7.34 4.28 -3.41
N LYS A 31 7.80 5.53 -3.32
CA LYS A 31 7.15 6.58 -2.54
C LYS A 31 6.62 7.67 -3.46
N TRP A 32 5.43 8.18 -3.16
CA TRP A 32 4.90 9.34 -3.86
C TRP A 32 5.68 10.61 -3.46
N ASN A 33 6.23 11.32 -4.45
CA ASN A 33 6.88 12.59 -4.24
C ASN A 33 5.90 13.73 -4.52
N ASN A 34 5.41 14.37 -3.46
CA ASN A 34 4.44 15.45 -3.55
C ASN A 34 4.94 16.70 -4.30
N ASN A 35 6.25 16.95 -4.28
CA ASN A 35 6.84 18.13 -4.93
C ASN A 35 6.99 17.91 -6.43
N ARG A 36 7.41 16.71 -6.84
CA ARG A 36 7.65 16.36 -8.25
C ARG A 36 6.44 15.72 -8.94
N LYS A 37 5.39 15.39 -8.18
CA LYS A 37 4.19 14.69 -8.67
C LYS A 37 4.53 13.38 -9.39
N CYS A 38 5.46 12.61 -8.83
CA CYS A 38 5.90 11.34 -9.42
C CYS A 38 6.23 10.29 -8.36
N TRP A 39 6.31 9.03 -8.79
CA TRP A 39 6.82 7.93 -7.98
C TRP A 39 8.34 7.94 -7.96
N THR A 40 8.94 7.82 -6.77
CA THR A 40 10.38 7.64 -6.60
C THR A 40 10.65 6.26 -6.04
N THR A 41 11.50 5.48 -6.71
CA THR A 41 11.97 4.18 -6.23
C THR A 41 12.75 4.35 -4.93
N LEU A 42 12.43 3.55 -3.92
CA LEU A 42 13.16 3.53 -2.65
C LEU A 42 14.18 2.38 -2.64
N HIS A 43 13.69 1.14 -2.64
CA HIS A 43 14.51 -0.07 -2.67
C HIS A 43 13.73 -1.25 -3.25
N GLU A 44 14.48 -2.25 -3.71
CA GLU A 44 13.95 -3.55 -4.11
C GLU A 44 13.45 -4.29 -2.85
N ILE A 45 12.29 -4.92 -2.96
CA ILE A 45 11.63 -5.62 -1.85
C ILE A 45 11.56 -7.12 -2.14
N ASN A 46 11.72 -7.92 -1.10
CA ASN A 46 11.62 -9.37 -1.22
C ASN A 46 10.16 -9.85 -1.01
N SER A 47 9.97 -11.17 -1.03
CA SER A 47 8.64 -11.77 -0.82
C SER A 47 8.05 -11.51 0.56
N GLN A 48 8.88 -11.42 1.61
CA GLN A 48 8.43 -11.13 2.97
C GLN A 48 7.94 -9.69 3.08
N ASP A 49 8.75 -8.72 2.64
CA ASP A 49 8.39 -7.29 2.66
C ASP A 49 7.06 -7.06 1.93
N ARG A 50 6.91 -7.69 0.76
CA ARG A 50 5.67 -7.65 -0.01
C ARG A 50 4.47 -8.15 0.79
N ASN A 51 4.60 -9.28 1.49
CA ASN A 51 3.53 -9.82 2.32
C ASN A 51 3.19 -8.88 3.48
N ASP A 52 4.20 -8.31 4.13
CA ASP A 52 4.01 -7.35 5.23
C ASP A 52 3.25 -6.11 4.75
N TYR A 53 3.59 -5.57 3.56
CA TYR A 53 2.86 -4.45 2.96
C TYR A 53 1.43 -4.81 2.56
N TYR A 54 1.18 -6.03 2.09
CA TYR A 54 -0.18 -6.52 1.84
C TYR A 54 -1.01 -6.60 3.12
N GLU A 55 -0.41 -7.05 4.24
CA GLU A 55 -1.11 -7.04 5.51
C GLU A 55 -1.49 -5.63 5.96
N LEU A 56 -0.61 -4.65 5.75
CA LEU A 56 -0.92 -3.24 6.02
C LEU A 56 -2.09 -2.74 5.16
N LEU A 57 -2.08 -3.05 3.85
CA LEU A 57 -3.19 -2.71 2.96
C LEU A 57 -4.52 -3.30 3.46
N ASN A 58 -4.52 -4.58 3.84
CA ASN A 58 -5.71 -5.27 4.31
C ASN A 58 -6.19 -4.76 5.67
N LYS A 59 -5.28 -4.44 6.60
CA LYS A 59 -5.60 -3.80 7.89
C LYS A 59 -6.24 -2.43 7.67
N ASN A 60 -5.68 -1.62 6.78
CA ASN A 60 -6.22 -0.30 6.44
C ASN A 60 -7.61 -0.39 5.78
N ALA A 61 -7.78 -1.31 4.82
CA ALA A 61 -9.06 -1.55 4.16
C ALA A 61 -10.13 -2.02 5.17
N SER A 62 -9.75 -2.93 6.07
CA SER A 62 -10.61 -3.41 7.15
C SER A 62 -11.00 -2.28 8.10
N GLN A 63 -10.04 -1.44 8.51
CA GLN A 63 -10.32 -0.30 9.39
C GLN A 63 -11.23 0.74 8.71
N ALA A 64 -11.00 1.02 7.42
CA ALA A 64 -11.85 1.92 6.65
C ALA A 64 -13.29 1.39 6.55
N LEU A 65 -13.46 0.09 6.30
CA LEU A 65 -14.77 -0.56 6.29
C LEU A 65 -15.44 -0.49 7.67
N ILE A 66 -14.73 -0.80 8.74
CA ILE A 66 -15.23 -0.69 10.12
C ILE A 66 -15.72 0.74 10.37
N ASN A 67 -14.91 1.76 10.05
CA ASN A 67 -15.26 3.16 10.25
C ASN A 67 -16.53 3.56 9.48
N ILE A 68 -16.70 3.07 8.25
CA ILE A 68 -17.90 3.31 7.43
C ILE A 68 -19.13 2.64 8.06
N LEU A 69 -19.00 1.38 8.50
CA LEU A 69 -20.09 0.62 9.11
C LEU A 69 -20.50 1.21 10.46
N SER A 70 -19.56 1.67 11.28
CA SER A 70 -19.83 2.38 12.53
C SER A 70 -20.52 3.72 12.30
N HIS A 71 -20.07 4.53 11.33
CA HIS A 71 -20.74 5.79 10.97
C HIS A 71 -22.17 5.59 10.48
N LYS A 72 -22.44 4.47 9.81
CA LYS A 72 -23.78 4.09 9.35
C LYS A 72 -24.64 3.42 10.44
N GLY A 73 -24.10 3.23 11.65
CA GLY A 73 -24.79 2.58 12.76
C GLY A 73 -25.06 1.08 12.55
N ILE A 74 -24.38 0.44 11.60
CA ILE A 74 -24.55 -0.98 11.28
C ILE A 74 -23.86 -1.86 12.33
N ILE A 75 -22.71 -1.42 12.82
CA ILE A 75 -21.95 -2.05 13.91
C ILE A 75 -21.73 -1.02 15.03
N LYS A 76 -21.73 -1.47 16.28
CA LYS A 76 -21.56 -0.64 17.48
C LYS A 76 -20.16 -0.77 18.05
#